data_AF-A0A8R2M140-F1
#
_entry.id   AF-A0A8R2M140-F1
#
_cell.length_a   1.000
_cell.length_b   1.000
_cell.length_c   1.000
_cell.angle_alpha   90.00
_cell.angle_beta   90.00
_cell.angle_gamma   90.00
#
_symmetry.space_group_name_H-M   'P 1'
#
loop_
_entity.id
_entity.type
_entity.pdbx_description
1 polymer ?
#
loop_
_entity_poly.entity_id
_entity_poly.type
_entity_poly.pdbx_seq_one_letter_code
_entity_poly.pdbx_strand_id
1 'polypeptide(L)'
;MKNLVVLLLIVSAIEARISVMYAHDKLSDMIADQCLNEMYPRSKRLEIEESDEPCIIFCVLKKFGIMSPTGVINLEAYRKRVQLPEQLAQRNSINDFGSACLESAEATQHKQDVCKKAKVFNECTHLYKILLK
;
A
#
# COMPACT_ATOMS: atom_id res chain seq x y z
N MET A 1 22.77 47.49 14.25
CA MET A 1 21.82 47.19 13.17
C MET A 1 21.92 45.72 12.82
N LYS A 2 20.77 45.04 12.84
CA LYS A 2 20.43 43.81 12.11
C LYS A 2 21.04 42.50 12.60
N ASN A 3 20.29 41.92 13.54
CA ASN A 3 20.02 40.49 13.69
C ASN A 3 19.85 39.80 12.32
N LEU A 4 20.51 38.65 12.13
CA LEU A 4 20.08 37.66 11.15
C LEU A 4 20.36 36.26 11.71
N VAL A 5 19.52 35.85 12.66
CA VAL A 5 19.44 34.44 13.09
C VAL A 5 18.67 33.71 12.02
N VAL A 6 19.38 32.94 11.19
CA VAL A 6 18.78 32.02 10.20
C VAL A 6 18.18 30.86 10.98
N LEU A 7 16.88 30.94 11.27
CA LEU A 7 16.12 29.86 11.85
C LEU A 7 15.77 28.85 10.73
N LEU A 8 16.55 27.78 10.62
CA LEU A 8 16.22 26.62 9.79
C LEU A 8 15.01 25.92 10.42
N LEU A 9 13.81 26.23 9.92
CA LEU A 9 12.61 25.45 10.20
C LEU A 9 12.79 24.09 9.52
N ILE A 10 13.14 23.08 10.31
CA ILE A 10 13.01 21.68 9.92
C ILE A 10 11.50 21.43 9.80
N VAL A 11 10.96 21.61 8.60
CA VAL A 11 9.63 21.12 8.27
C VAL A 11 9.76 19.60 8.24
N SER A 12 9.33 18.94 9.31
CA SER A 12 9.08 17.51 9.30
C SER A 12 7.96 17.27 8.29
N ALA A 13 8.32 17.02 7.04
CA ALA A 13 7.40 16.42 6.10
C ALA A 13 7.05 15.06 6.68
N ILE A 14 5.75 14.81 6.91
CA ILE A 14 5.28 13.47 7.24
C ILE A 14 5.60 12.62 6.01
N GLU A 15 6.65 11.82 6.09
CA GLU A 15 7.09 10.93 5.01
C GLU A 15 6.45 9.59 5.27
N ALA A 16 5.29 9.36 4.67
CA ALA A 16 4.71 8.03 4.65
C ALA A 16 5.52 7.15 3.67
N ARG A 17 6.24 6.17 4.22
CA ARG A 17 7.02 5.17 3.50
C ARG A 17 6.30 3.85 3.54
N ILE A 18 5.93 3.28 2.40
CA ILE A 18 5.38 1.92 2.38
C ILE A 18 6.54 0.94 2.30
N SER A 19 6.84 0.32 3.43
CA SER A 19 7.79 -0.78 3.50
C SER A 19 7.10 -2.06 3.07
N VAL A 20 7.49 -2.62 1.94
CA VAL A 20 6.94 -3.89 1.48
C VAL A 20 7.59 -5.04 2.26
N MET A 21 6.81 -5.95 2.86
CA MET A 21 7.39 -7.12 3.53
C MET A 21 7.98 -8.14 2.54
N TYR A 22 7.49 -8.18 1.29
CA TYR A 22 7.92 -9.15 0.27
C TYR A 22 8.64 -8.55 -0.95
N ALA A 23 8.48 -7.26 -1.25
CA ALA A 23 9.12 -6.61 -2.41
C ALA A 23 9.60 -5.21 -2.03
N HIS A 24 10.68 -5.12 -1.23
CA HIS A 24 11.37 -3.85 -0.97
C HIS A 24 11.98 -3.30 -2.28
N ASP A 25 11.13 -2.76 -3.15
CA ASP A 25 11.52 -2.16 -4.40
C ASP A 25 11.10 -0.70 -4.46
N LYS A 26 11.94 0.11 -5.13
CA LYS A 26 11.72 1.56 -5.27
C LYS A 26 10.39 1.88 -5.96
N LEU A 27 9.83 0.93 -6.72
CA LEU A 27 8.57 1.11 -7.40
C LEU A 27 7.41 1.18 -6.40
N SER A 28 7.39 0.31 -5.40
CA SER A 28 6.39 0.37 -4.34
C SER A 28 6.47 1.64 -3.52
N ASP A 29 7.67 2.13 -3.19
CA ASP A 29 7.84 3.43 -2.52
C ASP A 29 7.29 4.59 -3.38
N MET A 30 7.56 4.58 -4.69
CA MET A 30 7.07 5.61 -5.61
C MET A 30 5.54 5.58 -5.75
N ILE A 31 4.96 4.39 -5.88
CA ILE A 31 3.50 4.22 -6.01
C ILE A 31 2.79 4.61 -4.72
N ALA A 32 3.38 4.31 -3.57
CA ALA A 32 2.91 4.77 -2.27
C ALA A 32 2.84 6.30 -2.19
N ASP A 33 3.95 6.98 -2.51
CA ASP A 33 4.00 8.44 -2.50
C ASP A 33 2.96 9.04 -3.46
N GLN A 34 2.75 8.45 -4.63
CA GLN A 34 1.66 8.88 -5.52
C GLN A 34 0.29 8.74 -4.87
N CYS A 35 -0.01 7.60 -4.24
CA CYS A 35 -1.30 7.39 -3.57
C CYS A 35 -1.52 8.38 -2.42
N LEU A 36 -0.47 8.65 -1.65
CA LEU A 36 -0.50 9.62 -0.57
C LEU A 36 -0.74 11.04 -1.09
N ASN A 37 -0.05 11.45 -2.15
CA ASN A 37 -0.24 12.78 -2.74
C ASN A 37 -1.61 12.93 -3.45
N GLU A 38 -2.18 11.83 -3.98
CA GLU A 38 -3.54 11.82 -4.55
C GLU A 38 -4.61 11.98 -3.47
N MET A 39 -4.45 11.33 -2.32
CA MET A 39 -5.40 11.39 -1.20
C MET A 39 -5.22 12.65 -0.35
N TYR A 40 -3.98 13.09 -0.15
CA TYR A 40 -3.58 14.22 0.68
C TYR A 40 -2.71 15.20 -0.14
N PRO A 41 -3.31 16.04 -0.99
CA PRO A 41 -2.56 17.03 -1.76
C PRO A 41 -1.79 17.95 -0.82
N ARG A 42 -0.50 18.19 -1.11
CA ARG A 42 0.45 18.97 -0.28
C ARG A 42 -0.01 20.38 0.11
N SER A 43 -1.06 20.90 -0.52
CA SER A 43 -1.69 22.18 -0.18
C SER A 43 -2.56 22.12 1.08
N LYS A 44 -2.91 20.92 1.58
CA LYS A 44 -3.63 20.72 2.84
C LYS A 44 -2.73 19.94 3.80
N ARG A 45 -2.35 20.55 4.92
CA ARG A 45 -1.77 19.82 6.06
C ARG A 45 -2.88 18.98 6.69
N LEU A 46 -2.99 17.73 6.25
CA LEU A 46 -3.83 16.73 6.88
C LEU A 46 -2.88 15.73 7.55
N GLU A 47 -3.14 15.44 8.82
CA GLU A 47 -2.49 14.33 9.49
C GLU A 47 -3.08 13.04 8.92
N ILE A 48 -2.21 12.10 8.54
CA ILE A 48 -2.63 10.78 8.06
C ILE A 48 -2.94 9.95 9.31
N GLU A 49 -4.18 9.47 9.42
CA GLU A 49 -4.63 8.64 10.53
C GLU A 49 -4.48 7.15 10.18
N GLU A 50 -4.43 6.28 11.18
CA GLU A 50 -4.40 4.82 10.96
C GLU A 50 -5.65 4.32 10.19
N SER A 51 -6.77 5.03 10.30
CA SER A 51 -8.00 4.75 9.55
C SER A 51 -7.86 4.96 8.04
N ASP A 52 -6.83 5.67 7.59
CA ASP A 52 -6.57 5.96 6.18
C ASP A 52 -5.81 4.83 5.47
N GLU A 53 -5.11 4.00 6.24
CA GLU A 53 -4.32 2.87 5.77
C GLU A 53 -5.07 1.98 4.75
N PRO A 54 -6.34 1.57 4.98
CA PRO A 54 -7.06 0.69 4.05
C PRO A 54 -7.17 1.29 2.63
N CYS A 55 -7.44 2.60 2.53
CA CYS A 55 -7.61 3.25 1.24
C CYS A 55 -6.27 3.56 0.55
N ILE A 56 -5.21 3.80 1.32
CA ILE A 56 -3.86 3.90 0.75
C ILE A 56 -3.43 2.54 0.18
N ILE A 57 -3.67 1.44 0.91
CA ILE A 57 -3.43 0.08 0.42
C ILE A 57 -4.25 -0.20 -0.84
N PHE A 58 -5.54 0.14 -0.86
CA PHE A 58 -6.37 0.00 -2.05
C PHE A 58 -5.80 0.74 -3.26
N CYS A 59 -5.38 1.99 -3.09
CA CYS A 59 -4.76 2.76 -4.16
C CYS A 59 -3.50 2.05 -4.71
N VAL A 60 -2.65 1.53 -3.83
CA VAL A 60 -1.44 0.79 -4.22
C VAL A 60 -1.80 -0.48 -5.00
N LEU A 61 -2.71 -1.31 -4.48
CA LEU A 61 -3.18 -2.53 -5.17
C LEU A 61 -3.78 -2.22 -6.54
N LYS A 62 -4.53 -1.12 -6.64
CA LYS A 62 -5.12 -0.63 -7.88
C LYS A 62 -4.07 -0.22 -8.91
N LYS A 63 -3.06 0.56 -8.50
CA LYS A 63 -1.97 0.99 -9.40
C LYS A 63 -1.12 -0.18 -9.89
N PHE A 64 -0.96 -1.22 -9.06
CA PHE A 64 -0.29 -2.47 -9.48
C PHE A 64 -1.19 -3.42 -10.29
N GLY A 65 -2.46 -3.07 -10.53
CA GLY A 65 -3.40 -3.92 -11.26
C GLY A 65 -3.82 -5.18 -10.50
N ILE A 66 -3.48 -5.28 -9.22
CA ILE A 66 -3.86 -6.38 -8.33
C ILE A 66 -5.33 -6.26 -7.95
N MET A 67 -5.88 -5.04 -7.93
CA MET A 67 -7.29 -4.79 -7.64
C MET A 67 -7.89 -3.83 -8.67
N SER A 68 -9.12 -4.08 -9.11
CA SER A 68 -9.86 -3.16 -9.98
C SER A 68 -10.42 -1.97 -9.17
N PRO A 69 -10.89 -0.89 -9.84
CA PRO A 69 -11.63 0.19 -9.17
C PRO A 69 -12.88 -0.30 -8.43
N THR A 70 -13.48 -1.41 -8.87
CA THR A 70 -14.67 -2.02 -8.26
C THR A 70 -14.34 -3.05 -7.19
N GLY A 71 -13.06 -3.25 -6.88
CA GLY A 71 -12.61 -4.16 -5.83
C GLY A 71 -12.53 -5.64 -6.25
N VAL A 72 -12.48 -5.93 -7.55
CA VAL A 72 -12.18 -7.28 -8.07
C VAL A 72 -10.68 -7.50 -7.99
N ILE A 73 -10.25 -8.61 -7.37
CA ILE A 73 -8.84 -8.94 -7.20
C ILE A 73 -8.36 -9.79 -8.38
N ASN A 74 -7.26 -9.39 -8.99
CA ASN A 74 -6.57 -10.11 -10.06
C ASN A 74 -5.41 -10.91 -9.47
N LEU A 75 -5.65 -12.21 -9.23
CA LEU A 75 -4.63 -13.12 -8.70
C LEU A 75 -3.43 -13.31 -9.63
N GLU A 76 -3.60 -13.15 -10.95
CA GLU A 76 -2.47 -13.23 -11.87
C GLU A 76 -1.51 -12.05 -11.70
N ALA A 77 -2.06 -10.83 -11.55
CA ALA A 77 -1.26 -9.64 -11.26
C ALA A 77 -0.55 -9.74 -9.89
N TYR A 78 -1.25 -10.25 -8.87
CA TYR A 78 -0.66 -10.57 -7.57
C TYR A 78 0.53 -11.55 -7.71
N ARG A 79 0.31 -12.70 -8.36
CA ARG A 79 1.35 -13.72 -8.56
C ARG A 79 2.55 -13.15 -9.31
N LYS A 80 2.34 -12.35 -10.36
CA LYS A 80 3.42 -11.67 -11.09
C LYS A 80 4.24 -10.74 -10.18
N ARG A 81 3.57 -10.02 -9.27
CA ARG A 81 4.23 -9.11 -8.33
C ARG A 81 5.06 -9.86 -7.28
N VAL A 82 4.54 -10.97 -6.76
CA VAL A 82 5.20 -11.81 -5.74
C VAL A 82 6.31 -12.69 -6.33
N GLN A 83 6.21 -13.12 -7.60
CA GLN A 83 7.24 -13.94 -8.24
C GLN A 83 8.49 -13.16 -8.66
N LEU A 84 8.46 -11.83 -8.67
CA LEU A 84 9.63 -11.00 -9.03
C LEU A 84 10.74 -11.04 -7.95
N PRO A 85 10.42 -11.10 -6.64
CA PRO A 85 11.43 -11.37 -5.59
C PRO A 85 11.71 -12.86 -5.32
N GLU A 86 10.76 -13.76 -5.58
CA GLU A 86 10.71 -15.11 -4.96
C GLU A 86 11.28 -16.25 -5.83
N GLN A 87 11.85 -15.97 -7.00
CA GLN A 87 12.59 -16.99 -7.77
C GLN A 87 13.79 -17.61 -7.02
N LEU A 88 14.12 -17.11 -5.82
CA LEU A 88 15.17 -17.63 -4.94
C LEU A 88 14.68 -18.56 -3.81
N ALA A 89 13.38 -18.69 -3.50
CA ALA A 89 12.97 -19.37 -2.25
C ALA A 89 12.17 -20.67 -2.37
N GLN A 90 11.03 -20.77 -3.07
CA GLN A 90 10.24 -22.01 -2.99
C GLN A 90 9.16 -22.14 -4.08
N ARG A 91 9.30 -23.13 -4.95
CA ARG A 91 8.46 -23.28 -6.16
C ARG A 91 7.05 -23.88 -5.97
N ASN A 92 6.63 -24.29 -4.77
CA ASN A 92 5.44 -25.17 -4.65
C ASN A 92 4.33 -24.74 -3.66
N SER A 93 4.42 -23.61 -2.94
CA SER A 93 3.38 -23.23 -1.94
C SER A 93 2.64 -21.91 -2.20
N ILE A 94 3.10 -21.07 -3.14
CA ILE A 94 2.56 -19.72 -3.34
C ILE A 94 1.19 -19.71 -4.03
N ASN A 95 0.87 -20.76 -4.79
CA ASN A 95 -0.35 -20.79 -5.62
C ASN A 95 -1.65 -20.82 -4.80
N ASP A 96 -1.62 -21.38 -3.59
CA ASP A 96 -2.81 -21.52 -2.75
C ASP A 96 -3.00 -20.34 -1.80
N PHE A 97 -1.91 -19.65 -1.42
CA PHE A 97 -1.99 -18.57 -0.42
C PHE A 97 -2.78 -17.36 -0.92
N GLY A 98 -2.50 -16.90 -2.14
CA GLY A 98 -3.28 -15.81 -2.75
C GLY A 98 -4.76 -16.14 -2.93
N SER A 99 -5.07 -17.40 -3.26
CA SER A 99 -6.44 -17.89 -3.43
C SER A 99 -7.20 -17.93 -2.11
N ALA A 100 -6.59 -18.43 -1.03
CA ALA A 100 -7.18 -18.41 0.31
C ALA A 100 -7.40 -16.98 0.84
N CYS A 101 -6.47 -16.07 0.54
CA CYS A 101 -6.62 -14.66 0.89
C CYS A 101 -7.71 -13.96 0.08
N LEU A 102 -7.91 -14.35 -1.18
CA LEU A 102 -9.02 -13.88 -2.00
C LEU A 102 -10.35 -14.27 -1.37
N GLU A 103 -10.52 -15.54 -0.99
CA GLU A 103 -11.76 -16.01 -0.34
C GLU A 103 -12.03 -15.23 0.94
N SER A 104 -11.00 -14.98 1.75
CA SER A 104 -11.10 -14.15 2.97
C SER A 104 -11.56 -12.72 2.65
N ALA A 105 -11.00 -12.10 1.60
CA ALA A 105 -11.37 -10.76 1.17
C ALA A 105 -12.80 -10.70 0.57
N GLU A 106 -13.26 -11.75 -0.12
CA GLU A 106 -14.63 -11.84 -0.64
C GLU A 106 -15.68 -12.12 0.45
N ALA A 107 -15.27 -12.71 1.58
CA ALA A 107 -16.12 -12.99 2.72
C ALA A 107 -16.40 -11.75 3.59
N THR A 108 -15.69 -10.64 3.38
CA THR A 108 -15.85 -9.42 4.18
C THR A 108 -17.28 -8.87 4.09
N GLN A 109 -17.86 -8.54 5.25
CA GLN A 109 -19.28 -8.14 5.40
C GLN A 109 -19.64 -6.85 4.63
N HIS A 110 -18.63 -6.03 4.29
CA HIS A 110 -18.76 -4.83 3.49
C HIS A 110 -18.18 -5.04 2.08
N LYS A 111 -18.76 -5.95 1.28
CA LYS A 111 -18.24 -6.26 -0.07
C LYS A 111 -18.11 -5.03 -0.99
N GLN A 112 -18.85 -3.95 -0.70
CA GLN A 112 -18.79 -2.69 -1.44
C GLN A 112 -17.71 -1.72 -0.92
N ASP A 113 -17.14 -1.95 0.27
CA ASP A 113 -16.02 -1.18 0.80
C ASP A 113 -14.71 -1.76 0.24
N VAL A 114 -14.31 -1.21 -0.90
CA VAL A 114 -13.11 -1.62 -1.62
C VAL A 114 -11.83 -1.39 -0.80
N CYS A 115 -11.81 -0.38 0.09
CA CYS A 115 -10.66 -0.10 0.94
C CYS A 115 -10.50 -1.16 2.02
N LYS A 116 -11.59 -1.52 2.71
CA LYS A 116 -11.56 -2.57 3.73
C LYS A 116 -11.21 -3.94 3.13
N LYS A 117 -11.78 -4.25 1.96
CA LYS A 117 -11.44 -5.47 1.21
C LYS A 117 -9.96 -5.52 0.82
N ALA A 118 -9.40 -4.39 0.37
CA ALA A 118 -7.98 -4.28 0.06
C ALA A 118 -7.10 -4.54 1.30
N LYS A 119 -7.47 -3.99 2.46
CA LYS A 119 -6.76 -4.22 3.72
C LYS A 119 -6.77 -5.69 4.13
N VAL A 120 -7.93 -6.36 4.10
CA VAL A 120 -8.03 -7.80 4.42
C VAL A 120 -7.15 -8.64 3.51
N PHE A 121 -7.19 -8.37 2.19
CA PHE A 121 -6.34 -9.10 1.24
C PHE A 121 -4.85 -8.84 1.51
N ASN A 122 -4.46 -7.59 1.77
CA ASN A 122 -3.09 -7.20 2.04
C ASN A 122 -2.55 -7.77 3.36
N GLU A 123 -3.35 -7.78 4.41
CA GLU A 123 -2.99 -8.37 5.71
C GLU A 123 -2.79 -9.87 5.60
N CYS A 124 -3.68 -10.56 4.87
CA CYS A 124 -3.55 -12.00 4.63
C CYS A 124 -2.33 -12.33 3.78
N THR A 125 -2.09 -11.58 2.69
CA THR A 125 -0.94 -11.81 1.79
C THR A 125 0.37 -11.24 2.32
N HIS A 126 0.31 -10.41 3.37
CA HIS A 126 1.41 -9.62 3.89
C HIS A 126 2.15 -8.78 2.83
N LEU A 127 1.46 -8.37 1.76
CA LEU A 127 2.12 -7.82 0.58
C LEU A 127 2.80 -6.48 0.88
N TYR A 128 2.08 -5.53 1.46
CA TYR A 128 2.57 -4.17 1.76
C TYR A 128 2.37 -3.80 3.23
N LYS A 129 3.26 -2.99 3.80
CA LYS A 129 3.10 -2.36 5.11
C LYS A 129 3.33 -0.86 5.00
N ILE A 130 2.41 -0.05 5.52
CA ILE A 130 2.56 1.41 5.53
C ILE A 130 3.32 1.81 6.80
N LEU A 131 4.38 2.59 6.66
CA LEU A 131 5.10 3.23 7.76
C LEU A 131 4.93 4.74 7.62
N LEU A 132 4.11 5.34 8.47
CA LEU A 132 3.98 6.78 8.57
C LEU A 132 5.11 7.30 9.48
N LYS A 133 5.96 8.22 9.00
CA LYS A 133 7.00 8.88 9.81
C LYS A 133 6.74 10.37 9.91
#